data_AF-A0A821BSE5-F1
#
_entry.id   AF-A0A821BSE5-F1
#
_cell.length_a   1.000
_cell.length_b   1.000
_cell.length_c   1.000
_cell.angle_alpha   90.00
_cell.angle_beta   90.00
_cell.angle_gamma   90.00
#
_symmetry.space_group_name_H-M   'P 1'
#
loop_
_entity.id
_entity.type
_entity.pdbx_description
1 polymer ?
#
loop_
_entity_poly.entity_id
_entity_poly.type
_entity_poly.pdbx_seq_one_letter_code
_entity_poly.pdbx_strand_id
1 'polypeptide(L)'
;MSTSTRNVDKFSCATSRFLLPAFRRPCYREILGIDVKSDPADEVFFTWTKEDGQYYHVINTALLNDDYDILKSNVQFINSLRTAIRNNNQKESLKVYRGLSLTSEHVKHEYKEGLQFLWPTFTCTSRDKDVAHGFGNYMFEIEASEDDWTYRTDISKYSEFPAEQEVIFYPYSGYVVKNIMHDAKIIQLKCIDTKKVESNCEKLIPGDVKIADPSRNMFVYFYKNSTDVHWSYADKPQELFLIAGNRNGYWDAPYRYHHRNGYFIDKGNDLWEEYQDNKLYAKFKRVHDGNN
;
A
#
# COMPACT_ATOMS: atom_id res chain seq x y z
N MET A 1 -33.92 -5.36 24.59
CA MET A 1 -32.48 -5.28 24.31
C MET A 1 -32.32 -5.16 22.81
N SER A 2 -32.01 -3.96 22.33
CA SER A 2 -31.93 -3.65 20.89
C SER A 2 -30.51 -3.99 20.42
N THR A 3 -30.39 -5.07 19.64
CA THR A 3 -29.18 -5.41 18.89
C THR A 3 -29.02 -4.40 17.76
N SER A 4 -28.26 -3.33 18.05
CA SER A 4 -27.78 -2.38 17.06
C SER A 4 -26.77 -3.10 16.15
N THR A 5 -27.25 -3.68 15.05
CA THR A 5 -26.40 -4.09 13.92
C THR A 5 -25.86 -2.83 13.25
N ARG A 6 -24.77 -2.28 13.81
CA ARG A 6 -23.95 -1.27 13.14
C ARG A 6 -23.03 -1.97 12.15
N ASN A 7 -23.49 -2.13 10.92
CA ASN A 7 -22.63 -2.31 9.74
C ASN A 7 -21.83 -1.02 9.54
N VAL A 8 -20.77 -0.84 10.32
CA VAL A 8 -19.66 -0.01 9.88
C VAL A 8 -18.83 -0.94 9.02
N ASP A 9 -18.77 -0.71 7.71
CA ASP A 9 -17.87 -1.41 6.81
C ASP A 9 -16.43 -1.18 7.27
N LYS A 10 -15.95 -1.97 8.24
CA LYS A 10 -14.57 -1.95 8.75
C LYS A 10 -13.55 -2.26 7.63
N PHE A 11 -14.05 -2.71 6.46
CA PHE A 11 -13.27 -3.11 5.29
C PHE A 11 -13.91 -2.68 3.95
N SER A 12 -14.38 -1.43 3.86
CA SER A 12 -14.83 -0.89 2.58
C SER A 12 -13.66 -0.83 1.57
N CYS A 13 -13.76 -1.61 0.49
CA CYS A 13 -12.83 -1.59 -0.65
C CYS A 13 -13.00 -0.35 -1.55
N ALA A 14 -13.77 0.66 -1.11
CA ALA A 14 -14.12 1.81 -1.94
C ALA A 14 -12.97 2.83 -2.13
N THR A 15 -11.79 2.59 -1.53
CA THR A 15 -10.62 3.44 -1.71
C THR A 15 -9.65 2.84 -2.73
N SER A 16 -9.71 3.36 -3.96
CA SER A 16 -8.67 3.30 -5.02
C SER A 16 -8.45 1.94 -5.73
N ARG A 17 -8.43 1.95 -7.07
CA ARG A 17 -8.07 0.80 -7.95
C ARG A 17 -6.57 0.40 -7.88
N PHE A 18 -5.83 0.92 -6.91
CA PHE A 18 -4.37 0.80 -6.76
C PHE A 18 -4.00 0.08 -5.44
N LEU A 19 -4.72 -1.01 -5.12
CA LEU A 19 -4.68 -1.64 -3.78
C LEU A 19 -3.45 -2.51 -3.51
N LEU A 20 -2.75 -2.94 -4.56
CA LEU A 20 -1.74 -4.00 -4.46
C LEU A 20 -0.38 -3.52 -4.99
N PRO A 21 0.25 -2.53 -4.33
CA PRO A 21 1.48 -1.97 -4.85
C PRO A 21 2.64 -2.94 -4.84
N ALA A 22 3.50 -2.85 -5.85
CA ALA A 22 4.77 -3.58 -5.86
C ALA A 22 5.88 -2.83 -5.12
N PHE A 23 5.66 -1.56 -4.78
CA PHE A 23 6.63 -0.68 -4.12
C PHE A 23 6.05 0.01 -2.89
N ARG A 24 6.90 0.27 -1.90
CA ARG A 24 6.55 1.22 -0.83
C ARG A 24 6.34 2.61 -1.40
N ARG A 25 5.24 3.25 -0.99
CA ARG A 25 4.86 4.56 -1.50
C ARG A 25 5.71 5.69 -0.89
N PRO A 26 5.88 6.82 -1.59
CA PRO A 26 6.84 7.85 -1.23
C PRO A 26 6.58 8.49 0.14
N CYS A 27 5.33 8.83 0.45
CA CYS A 27 5.02 9.51 1.72
C CYS A 27 5.28 8.58 2.91
N TYR A 28 4.89 7.31 2.79
CA TYR A 28 5.26 6.30 3.78
C TYR A 28 6.79 6.20 3.93
N ARG A 29 7.56 6.14 2.84
CA ARG A 29 9.04 6.06 2.90
C ARG A 29 9.65 7.26 3.61
N GLU A 30 9.12 8.46 3.38
CA GLU A 30 9.62 9.69 4.01
C GLU A 30 9.45 9.65 5.54
N ILE A 31 8.28 9.22 6.04
CA ILE A 31 8.05 9.16 7.48
C ILE A 31 8.89 8.07 8.20
N LEU A 32 9.42 7.08 7.47
CA LEU A 32 10.30 6.06 8.07
C LEU A 32 11.64 6.62 8.56
N GLY A 33 12.09 7.75 8.00
CA GLY A 33 13.34 8.39 8.39
C GLY A 33 13.23 9.26 9.64
N ILE A 34 12.02 9.46 10.17
CA ILE A 34 11.77 10.32 11.32
C ILE A 34 12.02 9.52 12.60
N ASP A 35 13.05 9.92 13.35
CA ASP A 35 13.34 9.33 14.66
C ASP A 35 12.27 9.76 15.67
N VAL A 36 11.74 8.78 16.41
CA VAL A 36 10.72 9.01 17.43
C VAL A 36 11.01 8.12 18.64
N LYS A 37 10.61 8.60 19.81
CA LYS A 37 10.65 7.77 21.02
C LYS A 37 9.59 6.67 20.90
N SER A 38 10.01 5.41 21.04
CA SER A 38 9.08 4.28 21.04
C SER A 38 8.30 4.23 22.35
N ASP A 39 7.00 4.03 22.24
CA ASP A 39 6.11 3.73 23.36
C ASP A 39 6.15 2.22 23.71
N PRO A 40 5.69 1.80 24.90
CA PRO A 40 5.60 0.40 25.28
C PRO A 40 4.73 -0.42 24.32
N ALA A 41 5.15 -1.65 24.01
CA ALA A 41 4.48 -2.47 22.99
C ALA A 41 3.03 -2.81 23.34
N ASP A 42 2.76 -3.11 24.62
CA ASP A 42 1.43 -3.43 25.13
C ASP A 42 0.46 -2.24 25.00
N GLU A 43 0.88 -1.03 25.39
CA GLU A 43 0.08 0.18 25.23
C GLU A 43 -0.22 0.49 23.75
N VAL A 44 0.77 0.30 22.88
CA VAL A 44 0.63 0.57 21.44
C VAL A 44 -0.31 -0.43 20.78
N PHE A 45 -0.21 -1.73 21.10
CA PHE A 45 -1.12 -2.74 20.58
C PHE A 45 -2.54 -2.54 21.10
N PHE A 46 -2.71 -2.25 22.39
CA PHE A 46 -4.03 -1.95 22.94
C PHE A 46 -4.66 -0.74 22.24
N THR A 47 -3.90 0.36 22.09
CA THR A 47 -4.35 1.58 21.41
C THR A 47 -4.70 1.34 19.94
N TRP A 48 -3.95 0.49 19.24
CA TRP A 48 -4.23 0.12 17.85
C TRP A 48 -5.62 -0.52 17.69
N THR A 49 -5.96 -1.43 18.60
CA THR A 49 -7.21 -2.20 18.56
C THR A 49 -8.41 -1.43 19.09
N LYS A 50 -8.16 -0.29 19.76
CA LYS A 50 -9.21 0.46 20.45
C LYS A 50 -10.16 1.15 19.47
N GLU A 51 -11.46 1.08 19.72
CA GLU A 51 -12.44 1.80 18.88
C GLU A 51 -12.37 3.32 19.08
N ASP A 52 -12.00 3.78 20.28
CA ASP A 52 -11.76 5.19 20.56
C ASP A 52 -10.56 5.74 19.75
N GLY A 53 -10.77 6.85 19.05
CA GLY A 53 -9.75 7.47 18.20
C GLY A 53 -9.56 6.80 16.83
N GLN A 54 -10.05 5.57 16.65
CA GLN A 54 -10.07 4.85 15.37
C GLN A 54 -8.70 4.80 14.67
N TYR A 55 -7.61 4.64 15.43
CA TYR A 55 -6.23 4.61 14.89
C TYR A 55 -6.09 3.60 13.74
N TYR A 56 -6.66 2.40 13.91
CA TYR A 56 -6.77 1.40 12.84
C TYR A 56 -7.29 2.00 11.54
N HIS A 57 -8.43 2.70 11.58
CA HIS A 57 -9.09 3.22 10.39
C HIS A 57 -8.33 4.42 9.80
N VAL A 58 -7.94 5.38 10.64
CA VAL A 58 -7.27 6.61 10.22
C VAL A 58 -5.93 6.30 9.55
N ILE A 59 -5.10 5.47 10.20
CA ILE A 59 -3.75 5.16 9.69
C ILE A 59 -3.83 4.26 8.47
N ASN A 60 -4.66 3.21 8.47
CA ASN A 60 -4.77 2.35 7.30
C ASN A 60 -5.34 3.10 6.09
N THR A 61 -6.29 4.02 6.29
CA THR A 61 -6.79 4.89 5.22
C THR A 61 -5.68 5.80 4.69
N ALA A 62 -4.89 6.41 5.58
CA ALA A 62 -3.77 7.24 5.19
C ALA A 62 -2.69 6.45 4.41
N LEU A 63 -2.37 5.22 4.82
CA LEU A 63 -1.47 4.33 4.09
C LEU A 63 -2.02 3.93 2.72
N LEU A 64 -3.32 3.60 2.63
CA LEU A 64 -4.00 3.28 1.38
C LEU A 64 -4.08 4.45 0.40
N ASN A 65 -4.07 5.69 0.90
CA ASN A 65 -4.12 6.91 0.09
C ASN A 65 -2.74 7.58 -0.06
N ASP A 66 -1.70 7.08 0.62
CA ASP A 66 -0.40 7.75 0.78
C ASP A 66 -0.53 9.21 1.26
N ASP A 67 -1.43 9.45 2.23
CA ASP A 67 -1.74 10.79 2.76
C ASP A 67 -0.63 11.27 3.70
N TYR A 68 0.27 12.10 3.17
CA TYR A 68 1.43 12.59 3.91
C TYR A 68 1.07 13.35 5.20
N ASP A 69 0.05 14.20 5.19
CA ASP A 69 -0.25 15.05 6.35
C ASP A 69 -0.78 14.20 7.52
N ILE A 70 -1.62 13.20 7.22
CA ILE A 70 -2.10 12.24 8.23
C ILE A 70 -0.97 11.30 8.68
N LEU A 71 -0.17 10.77 7.75
CA LEU A 71 0.97 9.92 8.08
C LEU A 71 2.00 10.64 8.96
N LYS A 72 2.30 11.91 8.65
CA LYS A 72 3.24 12.74 9.40
C LYS A 72 2.71 13.11 10.78
N SER A 73 1.45 13.52 10.88
CA SER A 73 0.84 13.85 12.18
C SER A 73 0.75 12.64 13.12
N ASN A 74 0.73 11.42 12.57
CA ASN A 74 0.68 10.16 13.32
C ASN A 74 2.03 9.41 13.34
N VAL A 75 3.13 10.03 12.91
CA VAL A 75 4.41 9.33 12.71
C VAL A 75 4.94 8.67 13.97
N GLN A 76 4.76 9.29 15.14
CA GLN A 76 5.17 8.72 16.42
C GLN A 76 4.49 7.37 16.64
N PHE A 77 3.16 7.34 16.56
CA PHE A 77 2.40 6.11 16.78
C PHE A 77 2.71 5.05 15.71
N ILE A 78 2.79 5.44 14.44
CA ILE A 78 3.13 4.52 13.33
C ILE A 78 4.49 3.86 13.58
N ASN A 79 5.51 4.64 13.97
CA ASN A 79 6.85 4.12 14.22
C ASN A 79 6.94 3.33 15.54
N SER A 80 6.19 3.69 16.58
CA SER A 80 6.02 2.89 17.79
C SER A 80 5.40 1.53 17.47
N LEU A 81 4.31 1.48 16.68
CA LEU A 81 3.65 0.22 16.28
C LEU A 81 4.56 -0.66 15.42
N ARG A 82 5.26 -0.07 14.45
CA ARG A 82 6.28 -0.78 13.66
C ARG A 82 7.36 -1.39 14.56
N THR A 83 7.87 -0.63 15.52
CA THR A 83 8.91 -1.09 16.44
C THR A 83 8.39 -2.21 17.34
N ALA A 84 7.17 -2.06 17.86
CA ALA A 84 6.50 -3.08 18.67
C ALA A 84 6.35 -4.41 17.90
N ILE A 85 5.88 -4.37 16.65
CA ILE A 85 5.75 -5.58 15.78
C ILE A 85 7.12 -6.21 15.53
N ARG A 86 8.13 -5.40 15.18
CA ARG A 86 9.48 -5.91 14.90
C ARG A 86 10.11 -6.59 16.12
N ASN A 87 9.98 -5.98 17.30
CA ASN A 87 10.59 -6.49 18.52
C ASN A 87 9.86 -7.73 19.07
N ASN A 88 8.57 -7.88 18.76
CA ASN A 88 7.75 -9.03 19.14
C ASN A 88 7.49 -9.95 17.94
N ASN A 89 8.42 -10.01 16.98
CA ASN A 89 8.21 -10.74 15.74
C ASN A 89 8.07 -12.24 15.98
N GLN A 90 6.95 -12.82 15.54
CA GLN A 90 6.72 -14.25 15.55
C GLN A 90 7.25 -14.87 14.26
N LYS A 91 8.37 -15.59 14.37
CA LYS A 91 9.02 -16.22 13.21
C LYS A 91 8.37 -17.54 12.79
N GLU A 92 7.80 -18.27 13.74
CA GLU A 92 7.21 -19.58 13.53
C GLU A 92 6.25 -19.60 12.33
N SER A 93 6.19 -20.74 11.66
CA SER A 93 5.23 -20.97 10.59
C SER A 93 3.81 -20.92 11.14
N LEU A 94 2.96 -20.10 10.53
CA LEU A 94 1.59 -19.90 10.96
C LEU A 94 0.68 -19.67 9.77
N LYS A 95 -0.56 -20.14 9.90
CA LYS A 95 -1.64 -19.86 8.95
C LYS A 95 -2.64 -18.92 9.61
N VAL A 96 -2.95 -17.84 8.94
CA VAL A 96 -3.90 -16.81 9.40
C VAL A 96 -4.89 -16.46 8.30
N TYR A 97 -5.95 -15.78 8.70
CA TYR A 97 -7.14 -15.57 7.91
C TYR A 97 -7.53 -14.10 7.94
N ARG A 98 -7.95 -13.56 6.79
CA ARG A 98 -8.48 -12.19 6.70
C ARG A 98 -9.70 -12.17 5.80
N GLY A 99 -10.84 -11.76 6.34
CA GLY A 99 -12.03 -11.46 5.56
C GLY A 99 -11.93 -10.07 4.93
N LEU A 100 -12.30 -9.95 3.66
CA LEU A 100 -12.49 -8.67 2.99
C LEU A 100 -13.77 -8.69 2.15
N SER A 101 -14.46 -7.55 2.11
CA SER A 101 -15.62 -7.34 1.26
C SER A 101 -15.17 -6.92 -0.14
N LEU A 102 -15.18 -7.86 -1.08
CA LEU A 102 -14.75 -7.67 -2.47
C LEU A 102 -15.83 -8.14 -3.46
N THR A 103 -15.89 -7.51 -4.63
CA THR A 103 -16.71 -8.02 -5.74
C THR A 103 -15.96 -9.11 -6.50
N SER A 104 -16.68 -10.05 -7.11
CA SER A 104 -16.04 -11.09 -7.94
C SER A 104 -15.27 -10.49 -9.13
N GLU A 105 -15.78 -9.38 -9.67
CA GLU A 105 -15.11 -8.61 -10.73
C GLU A 105 -13.77 -8.05 -10.24
N HIS A 106 -13.75 -7.43 -9.05
CA HIS A 106 -12.52 -6.93 -8.45
C HIS A 106 -11.50 -8.05 -8.28
N VAL A 107 -11.91 -9.20 -7.75
CA VAL A 107 -11.00 -10.35 -7.57
C VAL A 107 -10.44 -10.83 -8.91
N LYS A 108 -11.29 -10.94 -9.94
CA LYS A 108 -10.88 -11.36 -11.30
C LYS A 108 -9.89 -10.39 -11.96
N HIS A 109 -10.03 -9.09 -11.70
CA HIS A 109 -9.16 -8.07 -12.29
C HIS A 109 -7.87 -7.87 -11.52
N GLU A 110 -7.92 -7.90 -10.19
CA GLU A 110 -6.78 -7.52 -9.36
C GLU A 110 -5.89 -8.70 -8.97
N TYR A 111 -6.43 -9.91 -8.82
CA TYR A 111 -5.68 -11.06 -8.33
C TYR A 111 -5.48 -12.11 -9.43
N LYS A 112 -4.23 -12.53 -9.59
CA LYS A 112 -3.81 -13.59 -10.51
C LYS A 112 -2.81 -14.50 -9.80
N GLU A 113 -2.85 -15.80 -10.05
CA GLU A 113 -1.83 -16.71 -9.50
C GLU A 113 -0.42 -16.26 -9.88
N GLY A 114 0.51 -16.32 -8.93
CA GLY A 114 1.87 -15.83 -9.09
C GLY A 114 2.04 -14.31 -8.95
N LEU A 115 0.96 -13.53 -8.87
CA LEU A 115 1.03 -12.09 -8.59
C LEU A 115 1.74 -11.85 -7.26
N GLN A 116 2.76 -11.00 -7.29
CA GLN A 116 3.48 -10.51 -6.12
C GLN A 116 3.09 -9.06 -5.86
N PHE A 117 2.79 -8.73 -4.61
CA PHE A 117 2.39 -7.39 -4.21
C PHE A 117 2.70 -7.14 -2.74
N LEU A 118 2.55 -5.88 -2.32
CA LEU A 118 2.65 -5.42 -0.94
C LEU A 118 1.28 -4.92 -0.50
N TRP A 119 0.88 -5.18 0.74
CA TRP A 119 -0.28 -4.49 1.32
C TRP A 119 0.16 -3.24 2.09
N PRO A 120 -0.30 -2.02 1.71
CA PRO A 120 0.16 -0.78 2.35
C PRO A 120 -0.14 -0.69 3.84
N THR A 121 -1.21 -1.34 4.28
CA THR A 121 -1.77 -1.22 5.62
C THR A 121 -1.06 -2.12 6.63
N PHE A 122 -1.21 -1.79 7.91
CA PHE A 122 -1.01 -2.78 8.97
C PHE A 122 -2.07 -3.86 8.80
N THR A 123 -1.66 -5.00 8.23
CA THR A 123 -2.61 -6.06 7.86
C THR A 123 -2.98 -6.83 9.11
N CYS A 124 -4.22 -6.66 9.55
CA CYS A 124 -4.78 -7.38 10.69
C CYS A 124 -5.41 -8.68 10.21
N THR A 125 -5.12 -9.78 10.88
CA THR A 125 -5.57 -11.12 10.51
C THR A 125 -5.99 -11.86 11.77
N SER A 126 -6.76 -12.93 11.65
CA SER A 126 -7.12 -13.80 12.77
C SER A 126 -6.49 -15.17 12.61
N ARG A 127 -6.14 -15.83 13.71
CA ARG A 127 -5.83 -17.27 13.71
C ARG A 127 -7.11 -18.12 13.60
N ASP A 128 -8.26 -17.54 13.89
CA ASP A 128 -9.57 -18.18 13.79
C ASP A 128 -10.21 -17.84 12.42
N LYS A 129 -10.45 -18.89 11.63
CA LYS A 129 -11.04 -18.76 10.30
C LYS A 129 -12.47 -18.24 10.34
N ASP A 130 -13.25 -18.63 11.34
CA ASP A 130 -14.67 -18.26 11.43
C ASP A 130 -14.80 -16.78 11.84
N VAL A 131 -13.93 -16.31 12.74
CA VAL A 131 -13.82 -14.89 13.06
C VAL A 131 -13.45 -14.08 11.82
N ALA A 132 -12.42 -14.49 11.09
CA ALA A 132 -12.02 -13.81 9.85
C ALA A 132 -13.17 -13.77 8.82
N HIS A 133 -13.98 -14.82 8.73
CA HIS A 133 -15.09 -14.90 7.78
C HIS A 133 -16.19 -13.88 8.07
N GLY A 134 -16.35 -13.49 9.34
CA GLY A 134 -17.31 -12.46 9.74
C GLY A 134 -17.00 -11.05 9.18
N PHE A 135 -15.76 -10.80 8.73
CA PHE A 135 -15.33 -9.47 8.28
C PHE A 135 -15.51 -9.21 6.78
N GLY A 136 -15.89 -10.21 5.98
CA GLY A 136 -16.04 -10.01 4.54
C GLY A 136 -16.47 -11.25 3.78
N ASN A 137 -16.88 -11.05 2.53
CA ASN A 137 -17.40 -12.11 1.66
C ASN A 137 -16.29 -12.92 0.96
N TYR A 138 -15.05 -12.44 0.92
CA TYR A 138 -13.87 -13.15 0.45
C TYR A 138 -12.92 -13.44 1.61
N MET A 139 -12.37 -14.65 1.62
CA MET A 139 -11.41 -15.10 2.62
C MET A 139 -10.00 -15.16 2.04
N PHE A 140 -9.06 -14.50 2.69
CA PHE A 140 -7.64 -14.63 2.42
C PHE A 140 -7.05 -15.63 3.40
N GLU A 141 -6.57 -16.77 2.90
CA GLU A 141 -5.80 -17.73 3.68
C GLU A 141 -4.32 -17.44 3.47
N ILE A 142 -3.61 -17.02 4.52
CA ILE A 142 -2.25 -16.50 4.42
C ILE A 142 -1.31 -17.46 5.14
N GLU A 143 -0.36 -18.01 4.38
CA GLU A 143 0.72 -18.83 4.90
C GLU A 143 1.96 -17.96 5.15
N ALA A 144 2.36 -17.88 6.41
CA ALA A 144 3.59 -17.23 6.83
C ALA A 144 4.57 -18.28 7.37
N SER A 145 5.86 -18.08 7.12
CA SER A 145 6.94 -19.02 7.45
C SER A 145 8.15 -18.29 8.03
N GLU A 146 9.13 -19.03 8.52
CA GLU A 146 10.35 -18.42 9.10
C GLU A 146 11.20 -17.69 8.04
N ASP A 147 11.12 -18.12 6.79
CA ASP A 147 11.96 -17.65 5.67
C ASP A 147 11.31 -16.56 4.81
N ASP A 148 10.15 -16.03 5.21
CA ASP A 148 9.45 -15.00 4.43
C ASP A 148 9.95 -13.57 4.69
N TRP A 149 10.80 -13.37 5.71
CA TRP A 149 11.37 -12.07 6.11
C TRP A 149 10.33 -10.97 6.38
N THR A 150 9.10 -11.36 6.69
CA THR A 150 7.99 -10.44 7.00
C THR A 150 7.80 -10.36 8.51
N TYR A 151 7.62 -9.15 9.05
CA TYR A 151 7.36 -8.98 10.48
C TYR A 151 5.87 -9.12 10.80
N ARG A 152 5.56 -9.91 11.83
CA ARG A 152 4.20 -10.17 12.31
C ARG A 152 4.20 -10.46 13.81
N THR A 153 3.12 -10.12 14.50
CA THR A 153 2.99 -10.35 15.95
C THR A 153 1.57 -10.76 16.30
N ASP A 154 1.43 -11.80 17.13
CA ASP A 154 0.18 -12.11 17.81
C ASP A 154 -0.06 -11.08 18.93
N ILE A 155 -1.13 -10.31 18.79
CA ILE A 155 -1.51 -9.25 19.73
C ILE A 155 -2.78 -9.57 20.52
N SER A 156 -3.27 -10.81 20.45
CA SER A 156 -4.50 -11.25 21.11
C SER A 156 -4.55 -10.91 22.62
N LYS A 157 -3.42 -11.06 23.32
CA LYS A 157 -3.30 -10.72 24.75
C LYS A 157 -3.32 -9.22 25.08
N TYR A 158 -3.08 -8.36 24.08
CA TYR A 158 -3.04 -6.91 24.24
C TYR A 158 -4.26 -6.23 23.63
N SER A 159 -5.00 -6.92 22.76
CA SER A 159 -6.14 -6.39 22.04
C SER A 159 -7.32 -6.08 22.96
N GLU A 160 -8.09 -5.05 22.63
CA GLU A 160 -9.44 -4.82 23.20
C GLU A 160 -10.39 -5.99 22.85
N PHE A 161 -10.08 -6.76 21.80
CA PHE A 161 -10.85 -7.90 21.32
C PHE A 161 -10.02 -9.21 21.32
N PRO A 162 -9.64 -9.78 22.49
CA PRO A 162 -8.80 -10.98 22.55
C PRO A 162 -9.37 -12.20 21.79
N ALA A 163 -10.70 -12.31 21.73
CA ALA A 163 -11.39 -13.37 21.01
C ALA A 163 -11.14 -13.36 19.50
N GLU A 164 -10.70 -12.22 18.94
CA GLU A 164 -10.36 -12.14 17.52
C GLU A 164 -9.04 -12.84 17.18
N GLN A 165 -8.24 -13.24 18.17
CA GLN A 165 -6.95 -13.93 17.99
C GLN A 165 -6.08 -13.21 16.96
N GLU A 166 -6.00 -11.88 17.10
CA GLU A 166 -5.42 -11.02 16.07
C GLU A 166 -3.91 -11.22 15.94
N VAL A 167 -3.47 -11.43 14.70
CA VAL A 167 -2.07 -11.34 14.28
C VAL A 167 -1.95 -10.16 13.33
N ILE A 168 -1.14 -9.17 13.73
CA ILE A 168 -0.90 -7.97 12.96
C ILE A 168 0.42 -8.09 12.18
N PHE A 169 0.39 -7.70 10.91
CA PHE A 169 1.56 -7.66 10.04
C PHE A 169 2.05 -6.22 9.85
N TYR A 170 3.35 -6.11 9.56
CA TYR A 170 3.99 -4.86 9.20
C TYR A 170 3.34 -4.22 7.95
N PRO A 171 3.28 -2.88 7.85
CA PRO A 171 2.84 -2.21 6.63
C PRO A 171 3.80 -2.49 5.48
N TYR A 172 3.25 -2.67 4.29
CA TYR A 172 3.97 -3.14 3.09
C TYR A 172 4.61 -4.51 3.25
N SER A 173 3.98 -5.40 4.03
CA SER A 173 4.31 -6.83 3.99
C SER A 173 4.07 -7.40 2.59
N GLY A 174 4.97 -8.27 2.14
CA GLY A 174 4.93 -8.85 0.79
C GLY A 174 4.16 -10.16 0.74
N TYR A 175 3.41 -10.35 -0.34
CA TYR A 175 2.59 -11.54 -0.58
C TYR A 175 2.72 -12.02 -2.02
N VAL A 176 2.57 -13.32 -2.22
CA VAL A 176 2.35 -13.93 -3.53
C VAL A 176 1.04 -14.72 -3.53
N VAL A 177 0.23 -14.55 -4.58
CA VAL A 177 -0.98 -15.33 -4.79
C VAL A 177 -0.60 -16.76 -5.18
N LYS A 178 -1.00 -17.73 -4.38
CA LYS A 178 -0.75 -19.16 -4.60
C LYS A 178 -1.84 -19.84 -5.41
N ASN A 179 -3.09 -19.50 -5.12
CA ASN A 179 -4.27 -20.14 -5.70
C ASN A 179 -5.49 -19.23 -5.50
N ILE A 180 -6.45 -19.29 -6.41
CA ILE A 180 -7.73 -18.56 -6.33
C ILE A 180 -8.88 -19.55 -6.51
N MET A 181 -9.66 -19.78 -5.45
CA MET A 181 -10.84 -20.63 -5.46
C MET A 181 -12.10 -19.76 -5.58
N HIS A 182 -12.50 -19.47 -6.83
CA HIS A 182 -13.60 -18.54 -7.11
C HIS A 182 -14.94 -18.94 -6.47
N ASP A 183 -15.33 -20.21 -6.54
CA ASP A 183 -16.60 -20.70 -6.00
C ASP A 183 -16.65 -20.62 -4.47
N ALA A 184 -15.53 -20.94 -3.83
CA ALA A 184 -15.38 -20.85 -2.37
C ALA A 184 -15.07 -19.42 -1.89
N LYS A 185 -14.83 -18.47 -2.80
CA LYS A 185 -14.38 -17.11 -2.52
C LYS A 185 -13.14 -17.06 -1.62
N ILE A 186 -12.18 -17.95 -1.89
CA ILE A 186 -10.92 -18.03 -1.14
C ILE A 186 -9.75 -17.63 -2.03
N ILE A 187 -8.86 -16.79 -1.51
CA ILE A 187 -7.57 -16.44 -2.12
C ILE A 187 -6.48 -16.93 -1.18
N GLN A 188 -5.62 -17.83 -1.66
CA GLN A 188 -4.50 -18.34 -0.88
C GLN A 188 -3.27 -17.50 -1.17
N LEU A 189 -2.67 -16.94 -0.12
CA LEU A 189 -1.48 -16.12 -0.18
C LEU A 189 -0.33 -16.82 0.56
N LYS A 190 0.88 -16.55 0.11
CA LYS A 190 2.10 -16.86 0.86
C LYS A 190 2.88 -15.57 1.11
N CYS A 191 3.35 -15.36 2.33
CA CYS A 191 4.24 -14.25 2.65
C CYS A 191 5.57 -14.38 1.91
N ILE A 192 6.11 -13.25 1.44
CA ILE A 192 7.41 -13.15 0.78
C ILE A 192 8.10 -11.84 1.17
N ASP A 193 9.43 -11.82 1.10
CA ASP A 193 10.24 -10.64 1.45
C ASP A 193 9.80 -9.42 0.62
N THR A 194 9.43 -8.33 1.29
CA THR A 194 9.11 -7.03 0.69
C THR A 194 10.18 -6.60 -0.32
N LYS A 195 11.47 -6.77 0.01
CA LYS A 195 12.58 -6.38 -0.89
C LYS A 195 12.63 -7.25 -2.14
N LYS A 196 12.22 -8.52 -2.02
CA LYS A 196 12.14 -9.44 -3.17
C LYS A 196 11.01 -9.04 -4.10
N VAL A 197 9.86 -8.62 -3.58
CA VAL A 197 8.76 -8.05 -4.38
C VAL A 197 9.25 -6.83 -5.14
N GLU A 198 9.81 -5.85 -4.44
CA GLU A 198 10.34 -4.61 -5.02
C GLU A 198 11.37 -4.91 -6.12
N SER A 199 12.39 -5.74 -5.82
CA SER A 199 13.45 -6.09 -6.79
C SER A 199 12.93 -6.87 -8.00
N ASN A 200 11.96 -7.76 -7.83
CA ASN A 200 11.35 -8.47 -8.96
C ASN A 200 10.56 -7.52 -9.85
N CYS A 201 9.85 -6.55 -9.26
CA CYS A 201 9.13 -5.54 -10.01
C CYS A 201 10.08 -4.59 -10.75
N GLU A 202 11.19 -4.17 -10.13
CA GLU A 202 12.20 -3.33 -10.78
C GLU A 202 12.77 -3.95 -12.05
N LYS A 203 13.00 -5.27 -12.06
CA LYS A 203 13.51 -5.99 -13.26
C LYS A 203 12.54 -5.99 -14.44
N LEU A 204 11.26 -5.75 -14.18
CA LEU A 204 10.23 -5.69 -15.22
C LEU A 204 10.08 -4.28 -15.80
N ILE A 205 10.74 -3.28 -15.19
CA ILE A 205 10.77 -1.92 -15.71
C ILE A 205 11.75 -1.88 -16.89
N PRO A 206 11.31 -1.50 -18.10
CA PRO A 206 12.19 -1.41 -19.26
C PRO A 206 13.38 -0.46 -19.01
N GLY A 207 14.57 -0.82 -19.48
CA GLY A 207 15.80 -0.06 -19.21
C GLY A 207 15.84 1.35 -19.83
N ASP A 208 14.97 1.63 -20.79
CA ASP A 208 14.73 2.95 -21.38
C ASP A 208 13.82 3.85 -20.51
N VAL A 209 13.25 3.30 -19.43
CA VAL A 209 12.54 4.08 -18.40
C VAL A 209 13.57 4.62 -17.40
N LYS A 210 13.89 5.92 -17.53
CA LYS A 210 14.79 6.61 -16.59
C LYS A 210 14.03 7.01 -15.33
N ILE A 211 14.40 6.41 -14.20
CA ILE A 211 13.96 6.84 -12.87
C ILE A 211 14.60 8.20 -12.58
N ALA A 212 13.82 9.27 -12.72
CA ALA A 212 14.33 10.64 -12.58
C ALA A 212 14.69 11.01 -11.12
N ASP A 213 14.12 10.31 -10.14
CA ASP A 213 14.44 10.52 -8.73
C ASP A 213 14.35 9.20 -7.91
N PRO A 214 15.48 8.53 -7.63
CA PRO A 214 15.51 7.31 -6.82
C PRO A 214 15.14 7.54 -5.34
N SER A 215 15.15 8.79 -4.86
CA SER A 215 14.73 9.12 -3.50
C SER A 215 13.21 9.12 -3.34
N ARG A 216 12.46 9.31 -4.43
CA ARG A 216 10.99 9.47 -4.43
C ARG A 216 10.22 8.36 -5.16
N ASN A 217 10.87 7.35 -5.76
CA ASN A 217 10.21 6.32 -6.57
C ASN A 217 9.16 6.89 -7.56
N MET A 218 9.45 8.07 -8.10
CA MET A 218 8.59 8.68 -9.10
C MET A 218 9.08 8.22 -10.47
N PHE A 219 8.33 7.31 -11.08
CA PHE A 219 8.59 6.85 -12.44
C PHE A 219 7.98 7.85 -13.41
N VAL A 220 8.80 8.47 -14.25
CA VAL A 220 8.35 9.35 -15.33
C VAL A 220 8.51 8.58 -16.63
N TYR A 221 7.39 8.32 -17.31
CA TYR A 221 7.39 7.61 -18.59
C TYR A 221 7.44 8.62 -19.75
N PHE A 222 8.22 8.30 -20.77
CA PHE A 222 8.19 9.00 -22.06
C PHE A 222 7.95 7.97 -23.17
N TYR A 223 6.79 7.99 -23.82
CA TYR A 223 6.52 7.10 -24.96
C TYR A 223 7.26 7.60 -26.20
N LYS A 224 8.07 6.72 -26.82
CA LYS A 224 8.98 6.99 -27.95
C LYS A 224 8.33 7.70 -29.16
N ASN A 225 7.00 7.67 -29.31
CA ASN A 225 6.28 8.18 -30.49
C ASN A 225 5.12 9.16 -30.21
N SER A 226 5.00 9.76 -29.01
CA SER A 226 4.03 10.85 -28.77
C SER A 226 4.70 12.13 -28.24
N THR A 227 4.10 13.28 -28.56
CA THR A 227 4.42 14.60 -27.97
C THR A 227 3.75 14.81 -26.61
N ASP A 228 3.06 13.79 -26.09
CA ASP A 228 2.33 13.84 -24.83
C ASP A 228 3.22 13.29 -23.72
N VAL A 229 3.33 14.03 -22.61
CA VAL A 229 4.00 13.54 -21.39
C VAL A 229 2.99 12.84 -20.51
N HIS A 230 3.33 11.61 -20.18
CA HIS A 230 2.53 10.74 -19.35
C HIS A 230 3.24 10.54 -18.01
N TRP A 231 2.68 11.09 -16.94
CA TRP A 231 3.05 10.68 -15.59
C TRP A 231 2.33 9.36 -15.33
N SER A 232 3.03 8.32 -14.91
CA SER A 232 2.38 7.07 -14.54
C SER A 232 3.04 6.53 -13.28
N TYR A 233 2.20 6.33 -12.27
CA TYR A 233 2.54 5.50 -11.13
C TYR A 233 2.39 4.05 -11.59
N ALA A 234 3.49 3.37 -11.89
CA ALA A 234 3.43 1.98 -12.29
C ALA A 234 3.36 1.10 -11.04
N ASP A 235 2.14 0.75 -10.66
CA ASP A 235 1.90 -0.15 -9.54
C ASP A 235 1.84 -1.64 -9.98
N LYS A 236 1.61 -1.88 -11.28
CA LYS A 236 1.68 -3.21 -11.90
C LYS A 236 2.55 -3.17 -13.16
N PRO A 237 3.60 -4.01 -13.29
CA PRO A 237 4.49 -4.02 -14.46
C PRO A 237 3.82 -4.49 -15.76
N GLN A 238 2.61 -5.07 -15.69
CA GLN A 238 1.88 -5.61 -16.85
C GLN A 238 0.61 -4.82 -17.20
N GLU A 239 0.20 -3.87 -16.35
CA GLU A 239 -1.01 -3.05 -16.49
C GLU A 239 -0.65 -1.60 -16.15
N LEU A 240 -0.26 -0.83 -17.16
CA LEU A 240 0.03 0.60 -17.01
C LEU A 240 -1.28 1.36 -16.79
N PHE A 241 -1.48 1.90 -15.59
CA PHE A 241 -2.53 2.89 -15.35
C PHE A 241 -1.99 4.28 -15.71
N LEU A 242 -2.57 4.81 -16.77
CA LEU A 242 -2.29 6.12 -17.35
C LEU A 242 -2.90 7.21 -16.44
N ILE A 243 -2.09 8.09 -15.84
CA ILE A 243 -2.58 9.42 -15.44
C ILE A 243 -2.35 10.32 -16.65
N ALA A 244 -3.30 10.33 -17.58
CA ALA A 244 -3.26 11.24 -18.71
C ALA A 244 -3.59 12.67 -18.28
N GLY A 245 -2.73 13.61 -18.63
CA GLY A 245 -3.18 14.94 -19.04
C GLY A 245 -3.19 14.97 -20.56
N ASN A 246 -4.33 15.28 -21.19
CA ASN A 246 -4.34 15.69 -22.60
C ASN A 246 -4.25 17.23 -22.69
N ARG A 247 -4.03 17.77 -23.90
CA ARG A 247 -4.03 19.23 -24.18
C ARG A 247 -5.32 19.96 -23.78
N ASN A 248 -6.39 19.24 -23.39
CA ASN A 248 -7.71 19.77 -23.05
C ASN A 248 -8.05 19.66 -21.54
N GLY A 249 -7.09 19.32 -20.67
CA GLY A 249 -7.23 19.53 -19.22
C GLY A 249 -8.19 18.60 -18.47
N TYR A 250 -8.47 17.40 -18.97
CA TYR A 250 -9.22 16.40 -18.18
C TYR A 250 -8.29 15.54 -17.33
N TRP A 251 -8.43 15.67 -16.02
CA TRP A 251 -7.81 14.83 -15.00
C TRP A 251 -8.84 13.80 -14.55
N ASP A 252 -8.57 12.52 -14.79
CA ASP A 252 -9.36 11.45 -14.17
C ASP A 252 -8.41 10.38 -13.61
N ALA A 253 -7.72 10.75 -12.53
CA ALA A 253 -7.14 9.82 -11.57
C ALA A 253 -7.02 10.51 -10.19
N PRO A 254 -7.36 9.83 -9.09
CA PRO A 254 -7.57 10.43 -7.77
C PRO A 254 -6.27 10.68 -6.98
N TYR A 255 -5.12 10.78 -7.64
CA TYR A 255 -3.98 11.43 -7.01
C TYR A 255 -4.23 12.94 -7.05
N ARG A 256 -4.91 13.44 -6.01
CA ARG A 256 -4.52 14.74 -5.49
C ARG A 256 -3.03 14.60 -5.16
N TYR A 257 -2.21 15.12 -6.06
CA TYR A 257 -0.82 15.48 -5.79
C TYR A 257 -0.85 16.39 -4.55
N HIS A 258 -0.82 15.81 -3.37
CA HIS A 258 -0.82 16.50 -2.08
C HIS A 258 0.59 17.00 -1.73
N HIS A 259 1.36 17.44 -2.72
CA HIS A 259 2.38 18.44 -2.50
C HIS A 259 1.76 19.81 -2.82
N ARG A 260 1.33 20.48 -1.75
CA ARG A 260 1.16 21.94 -1.59
C ARG A 260 1.10 22.75 -2.91
N ASN A 261 -0.09 23.11 -3.35
CA ASN A 261 -0.36 24.15 -4.37
C ASN A 261 0.55 24.10 -5.62
N GLY A 262 0.98 22.90 -6.01
CA GLY A 262 1.88 22.72 -7.13
C GLY A 262 1.13 22.67 -8.46
N TYR A 263 1.73 23.20 -9.53
CA TYR A 263 1.25 23.01 -10.90
C TYR A 263 2.42 22.85 -11.87
N PHE A 264 2.21 22.11 -12.96
CA PHE A 264 3.22 21.91 -14.00
C PHE A 264 2.94 22.81 -15.20
N ILE A 265 4.00 23.34 -15.80
CA ILE A 265 3.96 24.06 -17.08
C ILE A 265 4.76 23.27 -18.10
N ASP A 266 4.14 22.92 -19.22
CA ASP A 266 4.84 22.46 -20.43
C ASP A 266 5.48 23.68 -21.12
N LYS A 267 6.82 23.67 -21.23
CA LYS A 267 7.59 24.75 -21.86
C LYS A 267 7.89 24.47 -23.33
N GLY A 268 7.42 23.34 -23.87
CA GLY A 268 7.83 22.81 -25.16
C GLY A 268 9.28 22.36 -25.15
N ASN A 269 9.80 21.94 -26.31
CA ASN A 269 11.19 21.47 -26.48
C ASN A 269 11.61 20.45 -25.42
N ASP A 270 10.72 19.51 -25.13
CA ASP A 270 10.98 18.45 -24.17
C ASP A 270 11.29 18.93 -22.74
N LEU A 271 10.78 20.09 -22.34
CA LEU A 271 11.00 20.69 -21.04
C LEU A 271 9.69 20.92 -20.28
N TRP A 272 9.61 20.40 -19.06
CA TRP A 272 8.51 20.66 -18.12
C TRP A 272 9.05 21.32 -16.86
N GLU A 273 8.27 22.23 -16.30
CA GLU A 273 8.59 22.96 -15.08
C GLU A 273 7.52 22.69 -14.04
N GLU A 274 7.90 22.24 -12.85
CA GLU A 274 7.02 22.19 -11.68
C GLU A 274 7.12 23.52 -10.93
N TYR A 275 5.99 24.09 -10.56
CA TYR A 275 5.90 25.28 -9.73
C TYR A 275 5.18 24.95 -8.44
N GLN A 276 5.64 25.51 -7.31
CA GLN A 276 4.97 25.46 -6.01
C GLN A 276 4.85 26.90 -5.49
N ASP A 277 3.65 27.33 -5.09
CA ASP A 277 3.36 28.72 -4.70
C ASP A 277 3.91 29.75 -5.71
N ASN A 278 3.70 29.48 -7.02
CA ASN A 278 4.20 30.26 -8.16
C ASN A 278 5.73 30.38 -8.26
N LYS A 279 6.50 29.57 -7.53
CA LYS A 279 7.97 29.48 -7.65
C LYS A 279 8.36 28.21 -8.36
N LEU A 280 9.29 28.32 -9.31
CA LEU A 280 9.86 27.16 -10.00
C LEU A 280 10.53 26.25 -8.96
N TYR A 281 10.04 25.02 -8.87
CA TYR A 281 10.51 24.00 -7.97
C TYR A 281 11.48 23.05 -8.67
N ALA A 282 11.10 22.53 -9.84
CA ALA A 282 11.91 21.55 -10.59
C ALA A 282 11.78 21.74 -12.10
N LYS A 283 12.81 21.29 -12.84
CA LYS A 283 12.80 21.19 -14.30
C LYS A 283 13.03 19.74 -14.72
N PHE A 284 12.21 19.27 -15.65
CA PHE A 284 12.29 17.93 -16.22
C PHE A 284 12.57 18.05 -17.70
N LYS A 285 13.65 17.45 -18.17
CA LYS A 285 13.99 17.41 -19.59
C LYS A 285 13.85 15.99 -20.10
N ARG A 286 13.12 15.78 -21.20
CA ARG A 286 13.11 14.48 -21.90
C ARG A 286 14.54 14.18 -22.34
N VAL A 287 15.02 13.01 -21.98
CA VAL A 287 16.29 12.50 -22.51
C VAL A 287 15.94 11.57 -23.65
N HIS A 288 16.19 12.01 -24.87
CA HIS A 288 16.18 11.11 -26.02
C HIS A 288 17.37 10.17 -25.87
N ASP A 289 17.15 8.86 -25.96
CA ASP A 289 18.26 7.92 -26.10
C ASP A 289 18.96 8.24 -27.40
N GLY A 290 20.15 8.83 -27.27
CA GLY A 290 21.05 8.97 -28.40
C GLY A 290 21.40 7.58 -28.87
N ASN A 291 21.00 7.24 -30.09
CA ASN A 291 21.77 6.28 -30.88
C ASN A 291 23.17 6.88 -31.06
N ASN A 292 24.10 6.48 -30.19
CA ASN A 292 25.52 6.43 -30.48
C ASN A 292 25.95 4.96 -30.41
#